data_AF-A0A0C3ECF9-F1
#
_entry.id   AF-A0A0C3ECF9-F1
#
_cell.length_a   1.000
_cell.length_b   1.000
_cell.length_c   1.000
_cell.angle_alpha   90.00
_cell.angle_beta   90.00
_cell.angle_gamma   90.00
#
_symmetry.space_group_name_H-M   'P 1'
#
loop_
_entity.id
_entity.type
_entity.pdbx_description
1 polymer ?
#
loop_
_entity_poly.entity_id
_entity_poly.type
_entity_poly.pdbx_seq_one_letter_code
_entity_poly.pdbx_strand_id
1 'polypeptide(L)'
;MRAVDLEEAGESDIYKINLLEAILMAKDAWAAVKASTIEHCWVHTGIQSTYDPAVLPAHMNPVAWDILREFASSNVMTLPDVESRLKVLLGAEYADEDWRPAIDAIFTTEDDTTAATQEVERLAAAAANDSRLKICIQRPTCVTAPQIIAVENELLATVEELHRLKGIGGTVPSVDELVEPTEERNARMEPEKFAGGDAEIVAHVKHLIAAEKGETIDVDDSEDEDGEGDLSAGLALSDVAQMCEKLEAACWRFGYSENLSLPHELRRFRGHLRRMEMKNAKQSTLDSYWRS
;
A
#
# COMPACT_ATOMS: atom_id res chain seq x y z
N MET A 1 -29.08 2.31 7.26
CA MET A 1 -30.50 1.93 7.30
C MET A 1 -30.95 1.69 8.74
N ARG A 2 -30.18 0.96 9.55
CA ARG A 2 -30.41 0.72 10.99
C ARG A 2 -30.77 1.93 11.89
N ALA A 3 -30.14 3.09 11.72
CA ALA A 3 -30.44 4.26 12.57
C ALA A 3 -31.87 4.80 12.36
N VAL A 4 -32.41 4.65 11.15
CA VAL A 4 -33.79 5.05 10.81
C VAL A 4 -34.78 4.05 11.42
N ASP A 5 -34.45 2.75 11.37
CA ASP A 5 -35.29 1.69 11.93
C ASP A 5 -35.37 1.78 13.48
N LEU A 6 -34.29 2.21 14.15
CA LEU A 6 -34.24 2.39 15.61
C LEU A 6 -34.91 3.69 16.09
N GLU A 7 -34.88 4.75 15.28
CA GLU A 7 -35.66 5.97 15.52
C GLU A 7 -37.16 5.67 15.42
N GLU A 8 -37.58 4.86 14.45
CA GLU A 8 -38.97 4.41 14.28
C GLU A 8 -39.44 3.49 15.43
N ALA A 9 -38.52 2.75 16.07
CA ALA A 9 -38.77 1.93 17.25
C ALA A 9 -38.82 2.71 18.58
N GLY A 10 -38.52 4.02 18.56
CA GLY A 10 -38.54 4.87 19.76
C GLY A 10 -37.35 4.68 20.70
N GLU A 11 -36.22 4.14 20.20
CA GLU A 11 -35.01 3.91 20.98
C GLU A 11 -34.28 5.24 21.25
N SER A 12 -33.98 5.54 22.51
CA SER A 12 -33.42 6.84 22.92
C SER A 12 -31.92 7.05 22.60
N ASP A 13 -31.21 6.00 22.19
CA ASP A 13 -29.79 6.05 21.85
C ASP A 13 -29.51 5.27 20.55
N ILE A 14 -29.95 5.85 19.43
CA ILE A 14 -29.86 5.28 18.08
C ILE A 14 -28.42 5.07 17.58
N TYR A 15 -27.42 5.57 18.30
CA TYR A 15 -26.00 5.42 17.99
C TYR A 15 -25.27 4.42 18.90
N LYS A 16 -25.96 3.84 19.89
CA LYS A 16 -25.39 2.81 20.76
C LYS A 16 -25.18 1.51 19.99
N ILE A 17 -23.98 1.35 19.46
CA ILE A 17 -23.52 0.12 18.82
C ILE A 17 -22.59 -0.63 19.77
N ASN A 18 -22.84 -1.91 20.00
CA ASN A 18 -21.91 -2.75 20.74
C ASN A 18 -20.78 -3.23 19.81
N LEU A 19 -19.63 -3.61 20.37
CA LEU A 19 -18.44 -3.99 19.58
C LEU A 19 -18.71 -5.17 18.63
N LEU A 20 -19.44 -6.19 19.11
CA LEU A 20 -19.78 -7.36 18.31
C LEU A 20 -20.61 -6.97 17.08
N GLU A 21 -21.58 -6.10 17.30
CA GLU A 21 -22.46 -5.60 16.26
C GLU A 21 -21.73 -4.71 15.24
N ALA A 22 -20.77 -3.90 15.70
CA ALA A 22 -19.89 -3.14 14.81
C ALA A 22 -19.05 -4.08 13.91
N ILE A 23 -18.51 -5.16 14.48
CA ILE A 23 -17.72 -6.15 13.74
C ILE A 23 -18.60 -6.88 12.71
N LEU A 24 -19.82 -7.27 13.08
CA LEU A 24 -20.75 -7.92 12.15
C LEU A 24 -21.16 -6.98 11.02
N MET A 25 -21.45 -5.71 11.32
CA MET A 25 -21.76 -4.71 10.30
C MET A 25 -20.58 -4.48 9.34
N ALA A 26 -19.35 -4.42 9.85
CA ALA A 26 -18.16 -4.29 9.02
C ALA A 26 -17.95 -5.50 8.11
N LYS A 27 -18.18 -6.72 8.64
CA LYS A 27 -18.11 -7.97 7.88
C LYS A 27 -19.15 -8.01 6.76
N ASP A 28 -20.39 -7.64 7.05
CA ASP A 28 -21.47 -7.63 6.06
C ASP A 28 -21.24 -6.56 4.99
N ALA A 29 -20.76 -5.37 5.40
CA ALA A 29 -20.37 -4.30 4.48
C ALA A 29 -19.23 -4.76 3.57
N TRP A 30 -18.21 -5.42 4.12
CA TRP A 30 -17.10 -5.98 3.34
C TRP A 30 -17.55 -7.06 2.36
N ALA A 31 -18.46 -7.96 2.79
CA ALA A 31 -19.02 -9.00 1.93
C ALA A 31 -19.85 -8.43 0.77
N ALA A 32 -20.43 -7.24 0.94
CA ALA A 32 -21.16 -6.53 -0.11
C ALA A 32 -20.24 -5.83 -1.13
N VAL A 33 -18.95 -5.63 -0.81
CA VAL A 33 -17.97 -5.06 -1.75
C VAL A 33 -17.70 -6.06 -2.85
N LYS A 34 -18.05 -5.69 -4.09
CA LYS A 34 -17.80 -6.52 -5.28
C LYS A 34 -16.37 -6.33 -5.76
N ALA A 35 -15.81 -7.36 -6.39
CA ALA A 35 -14.50 -7.26 -7.05
C ALA A 35 -14.43 -6.10 -8.05
N SER A 36 -15.51 -5.83 -8.79
CA SER A 36 -15.61 -4.69 -9.71
C SER A 36 -15.55 -3.32 -9.01
N THR A 37 -16.03 -3.23 -7.76
CA THR A 37 -15.93 -2.01 -6.95
C THR A 37 -14.48 -1.77 -6.53
N ILE A 38 -13.77 -2.83 -6.15
CA ILE A 38 -12.35 -2.76 -5.80
C ILE A 38 -11.52 -2.35 -7.03
N GLU A 39 -11.79 -2.97 -8.18
CA GLU A 39 -11.15 -2.63 -9.45
C GLU A 39 -11.39 -1.15 -9.81
N HIS A 40 -12.63 -0.67 -9.74
CA HIS A 40 -12.94 0.72 -10.01
C HIS A 40 -12.26 1.69 -9.03
N CYS A 41 -12.17 1.31 -7.74
CA CYS A 41 -11.41 2.07 -6.75
C CYS A 41 -9.92 2.10 -7.10
N TRP A 42 -9.33 0.99 -7.50
CA TRP A 42 -7.91 0.94 -7.89
C TRP A 42 -7.61 1.74 -9.15
N VAL A 43 -8.52 1.76 -10.13
CA VAL A 43 -8.42 2.62 -11.31
C VAL A 43 -8.51 4.09 -10.89
N HIS A 44 -9.48 4.45 -10.06
CA HIS A 44 -9.67 5.83 -9.60
C HIS A 44 -8.49 6.34 -8.76
N THR A 45 -7.90 5.48 -7.91
CA THR A 45 -6.72 5.83 -7.09
C THR A 45 -5.40 5.67 -7.85
N GLY A 46 -5.43 5.23 -9.12
CA GLY A 46 -4.23 5.00 -9.93
C GLY A 46 -3.35 3.84 -9.46
N ILE A 47 -3.86 2.95 -8.61
CA ILE A 47 -3.17 1.74 -8.15
C ILE A 47 -3.11 0.71 -9.28
N GLN A 48 -4.21 0.55 -10.00
CA GLN A 48 -4.26 -0.24 -11.21
C GLN A 48 -4.06 0.70 -12.38
N SER A 49 -2.80 0.82 -12.80
CA SER A 49 -2.52 1.55 -14.02
C SER A 49 -3.04 0.76 -15.21
N THR A 50 -3.88 1.38 -16.03
CA THR A 50 -4.41 0.79 -17.26
C THR A 50 -3.35 0.69 -18.36
N TYR A 51 -2.06 0.65 -18.01
CA TYR A 51 -0.96 0.48 -18.95
C TYR A 51 -1.04 -0.91 -19.58
N ASP A 52 -1.38 -0.94 -20.86
CA ASP A 52 -1.05 -2.04 -21.73
C ASP A 52 0.50 -2.12 -21.78
N PRO A 53 1.13 -3.21 -21.33
CA PRO A 53 2.59 -3.31 -21.28
C PRO A 53 3.27 -3.26 -22.66
N ALA A 54 2.50 -3.30 -23.75
CA ALA A 54 3.01 -3.12 -25.11
C ALA A 54 3.20 -1.65 -25.51
N VAL A 55 2.62 -0.69 -24.76
CA VAL A 55 2.72 0.74 -25.08
C VAL A 55 3.60 1.41 -24.04
N LEU A 56 4.82 1.78 -24.47
CA LEU A 56 5.69 2.62 -23.67
C LEU A 56 4.92 3.91 -23.32
N PRO A 57 4.85 4.29 -22.03
CA PRO A 57 4.26 5.56 -21.65
C PRO A 57 4.83 6.70 -22.49
N ALA A 58 4.00 7.66 -22.88
CA ALA A 58 4.43 8.81 -23.68
C ALA A 58 5.71 9.46 -23.14
N HIS A 59 5.80 9.64 -21.82
CA HIS A 59 6.96 10.22 -21.12
C HIS A 59 8.23 9.35 -21.15
N MET A 60 8.14 8.07 -21.52
CA MET A 60 9.29 7.17 -21.71
C MET A 60 9.71 7.06 -23.19
N ASN A 61 9.03 7.74 -24.11
CA ASN A 61 9.34 7.64 -25.53
C ASN A 61 10.67 8.36 -25.86
N PRO A 62 11.72 7.65 -26.28
CA PRO A 62 13.04 8.25 -26.53
C PRO A 62 13.01 9.27 -27.67
N VAL A 63 12.13 9.08 -28.66
CA VAL A 63 11.97 9.98 -29.81
C VAL A 63 11.28 11.28 -29.39
N ALA A 64 10.40 11.25 -28.39
CA ALA A 64 9.79 12.46 -27.84
C ALA A 64 10.84 13.31 -27.09
N TRP A 65 11.75 12.67 -26.35
CA TRP A 65 12.89 13.34 -25.73
C TRP A 65 13.92 13.87 -26.73
N ASP A 66 14.08 13.24 -27.89
CA ASP A 66 14.92 13.80 -28.97
C ASP A 66 14.38 15.14 -29.48
N ILE A 67 13.07 15.31 -29.56
CA ILE A 67 12.45 16.58 -29.95
C ILE A 67 12.77 17.68 -28.91
N LEU A 68 12.73 17.35 -27.61
CA LEU A 68 13.09 18.30 -26.56
C LEU A 68 14.60 18.61 -26.52
N ARG A 69 15.47 17.63 -26.79
CA ARG A 69 16.91 17.85 -26.95
C ARG A 69 17.20 18.81 -28.10
N GLU A 70 16.53 18.61 -29.23
CA GLU A 70 16.64 19.49 -30.40
C GLU A 70 16.16 20.92 -30.06
N PHE A 71 15.05 21.04 -29.32
CA PHE A 71 14.55 22.34 -28.86
C PHE A 71 15.52 23.06 -27.91
N ALA A 72 16.10 22.33 -26.94
CA ALA A 72 17.08 22.88 -26.00
C ALA A 72 18.40 23.30 -26.67
N SER A 73 18.77 22.64 -27.77
CA SER A 73 20.01 22.90 -28.52
C SER A 73 19.86 23.89 -29.68
N SER A 74 18.63 24.14 -30.15
CA SER A 74 18.36 24.91 -31.36
C SER A 74 17.52 26.15 -31.10
N ASN A 75 18.11 27.32 -31.29
CA ASN A 75 17.40 28.61 -31.26
C ASN A 75 16.47 28.84 -32.46
N VAL A 76 16.35 27.88 -33.37
CA VAL A 76 15.52 27.99 -34.59
C VAL A 76 14.12 27.44 -34.36
N MET A 77 13.94 26.56 -33.38
CA MET A 77 12.70 25.85 -33.16
C MET A 77 11.81 26.62 -32.17
N THR A 78 10.52 26.77 -32.48
CA THR A 78 9.57 27.47 -31.60
C THR A 78 8.72 26.49 -30.80
N LEU A 79 8.16 26.93 -29.66
CA LEU A 79 7.29 26.10 -28.82
C LEU A 79 6.11 25.47 -29.59
N PRO A 80 5.40 26.20 -30.49
CA PRO A 80 4.37 25.58 -31.34
C PRO A 80 4.87 24.44 -32.22
N ASP A 81 6.12 24.52 -32.71
CA ASP A 81 6.72 23.47 -33.54
C ASP A 81 7.00 22.20 -32.70
N VAL A 82 7.47 22.39 -31.47
CA VAL A 82 7.74 21.31 -30.51
C VAL A 82 6.46 20.59 -30.14
N GLU A 83 5.44 21.34 -29.71
CA GLU A 83 4.14 20.76 -29.36
C GLU A 83 3.51 20.02 -30.53
N SER A 84 3.59 20.58 -31.74
CA SER A 84 3.03 19.95 -32.94
C SER A 84 3.73 18.62 -33.23
N ARG A 85 5.06 18.57 -33.11
CA ARG A 85 5.82 17.31 -33.31
C ARG A 85 5.54 16.29 -32.22
N LEU A 86 5.41 16.71 -30.96
CA LEU A 86 5.03 15.82 -29.85
C LEU A 86 3.61 15.27 -30.01
N LYS A 87 2.64 16.11 -30.40
CA LYS A 87 1.26 15.71 -30.69
C LYS A 87 1.17 14.72 -31.84
N VAL A 88 1.95 14.92 -32.91
CA VAL A 88 2.01 13.98 -34.06
C VAL A 88 2.64 12.65 -33.65
N LEU A 89 3.70 12.67 -32.84
CA LEU A 89 4.42 11.48 -32.43
C LEU A 89 3.64 10.62 -31.41
N LEU A 90 3.00 11.27 -30.43
CA LEU A 90 2.36 10.60 -29.28
C LEU A 90 0.84 10.45 -29.46
N GLY A 91 0.24 11.19 -30.39
CA GLY A 91 -1.19 11.08 -30.72
C GLY A 91 -2.08 11.31 -29.50
N ALA A 92 -2.91 10.32 -29.18
CA ALA A 92 -3.86 10.38 -28.07
C ALA A 92 -3.19 10.33 -26.68
N GLU A 93 -1.92 9.95 -26.60
CA GLU A 93 -1.16 9.86 -25.34
C GLU A 93 -0.39 11.14 -25.02
N TYR A 94 -0.47 12.15 -25.89
CA TYR A 94 0.08 13.45 -25.58
C TYR A 94 -0.76 14.15 -24.50
N ALA A 95 -0.17 14.32 -23.32
CA ALA A 95 -0.68 15.19 -22.27
C ALA A 95 0.28 16.37 -22.07
N ASP A 96 -0.20 17.59 -22.27
CA ASP A 96 0.60 18.82 -22.07
C ASP A 96 1.20 18.88 -20.66
N GLU A 97 0.45 18.42 -19.66
CA GLU A 97 0.85 18.38 -18.26
C GLU A 97 2.13 17.56 -18.00
N ASP A 98 2.37 16.50 -18.79
CA ASP A 98 3.54 15.63 -18.62
C ASP A 98 4.80 16.26 -19.21
N TRP A 99 4.66 17.09 -20.24
CA TRP A 99 5.80 17.68 -20.98
C TRP A 99 6.12 19.12 -20.57
N ARG A 100 5.14 19.83 -20.02
CA ARG A 100 5.29 21.19 -19.45
C ARG A 100 6.52 21.35 -18.57
N PRO A 101 6.83 20.45 -17.64
CA PRO A 101 7.96 20.65 -16.74
C PRO A 101 9.29 20.64 -17.51
N ALA A 102 9.44 19.77 -18.51
CA ALA A 102 10.63 19.75 -19.35
C ALA A 102 10.72 21.01 -20.24
N ILE A 103 9.59 21.51 -20.72
CA ILE A 103 9.52 22.76 -21.50
C ILE A 103 9.87 23.97 -20.62
N ASP A 104 9.28 24.07 -19.43
CA ASP A 104 9.56 25.13 -18.46
C ASP A 104 11.04 25.13 -18.05
N ALA A 105 11.64 23.95 -17.85
CA ALA A 105 13.06 23.82 -17.54
C ALA A 105 13.95 24.48 -18.61
N ILE A 106 13.65 24.26 -19.90
CA ILE A 106 14.35 24.88 -21.03
C ILE A 106 14.19 26.40 -21.01
N PHE A 107 13.00 26.91 -20.66
CA PHE A 107 12.77 28.35 -20.53
C PHE A 107 13.47 28.98 -19.32
N THR A 108 13.64 28.24 -18.22
CA THR A 108 14.31 28.77 -17.01
C THR A 108 15.82 28.93 -17.17
N THR A 109 16.43 28.22 -18.12
CA THR A 109 17.87 28.26 -18.40
C THR A 109 18.26 29.38 -19.38
N GLU A 110 17.56 30.53 -19.34
CA GLU A 110 17.68 31.69 -20.26
C GLU A 110 19.06 31.79 -20.95
N ASP A 111 19.06 31.58 -22.28
CA ASP A 111 20.22 31.66 -23.19
C ASP A 111 21.41 30.68 -22.96
N ASP A 112 21.33 29.75 -22.01
CA ASP A 112 22.32 28.70 -21.82
C ASP A 112 21.85 27.35 -22.39
N THR A 113 22.18 27.11 -23.66
CA THR A 113 21.88 25.85 -24.37
C THR A 113 22.51 24.62 -23.71
N THR A 114 23.62 24.79 -22.97
CA THR A 114 24.30 23.68 -22.29
C THR A 114 23.57 23.29 -21.00
N ALA A 115 23.14 24.28 -20.22
CA ALA A 115 22.31 24.06 -19.03
C ALA A 115 20.92 23.50 -19.42
N ALA A 116 20.30 24.02 -20.47
CA ALA A 116 19.02 23.54 -20.98
C ALA A 116 19.08 22.05 -21.37
N THR A 117 20.11 21.67 -22.12
CA THR A 117 20.30 20.28 -22.57
C THR A 117 20.57 19.34 -21.39
N GLN A 118 21.38 19.77 -20.41
CA GLN A 118 21.67 18.99 -19.21
C GLN A 118 20.41 18.73 -18.36
N GLU A 119 19.53 19.71 -18.25
CA GLU A 119 18.29 19.56 -17.48
C GLU A 119 17.28 18.65 -18.20
N VAL A 120 17.20 18.74 -19.54
CA VAL A 120 16.40 17.80 -20.34
C VAL A 120 16.92 16.37 -20.21
N GLU A 121 18.24 16.15 -20.20
CA GLU A 121 18.84 14.82 -19.97
C GLU A 121 18.55 14.29 -18.57
N ARG A 122 18.63 15.15 -17.55
CA ARG A 122 18.29 14.79 -16.17
C ARG A 122 16.84 14.32 -16.06
N LEU A 123 15.91 15.02 -16.72
CA LEU A 123 14.49 14.67 -16.73
C LEU A 123 14.20 13.41 -17.55
N ALA A 124 14.86 13.25 -18.69
CA ALA A 124 14.77 12.03 -19.49
C ALA A 124 15.26 10.80 -18.72
N ALA A 125 16.37 10.93 -17.97
CA ALA A 125 16.90 9.87 -17.12
C ALA A 125 15.98 9.57 -15.93
N ALA A 126 15.35 10.58 -15.33
CA ALA A 126 14.36 10.38 -14.28
C ALA A 126 13.11 9.65 -14.81
N ALA A 127 12.60 10.07 -15.97
CA ALA A 127 11.45 9.44 -16.63
C ALA A 127 11.74 7.99 -17.08
N ALA A 128 12.98 7.67 -17.44
CA ALA A 128 13.38 6.30 -17.79
C ALA A 128 13.44 5.35 -16.59
N ASN A 129 13.67 5.87 -15.38
CA ASN A 129 13.90 5.07 -14.17
C ASN A 129 12.64 4.86 -13.31
N ASP A 130 11.56 5.59 -13.56
CA ASP A 130 10.34 5.47 -12.75
C ASP A 130 9.07 5.50 -13.61
N SER A 131 8.42 4.35 -13.70
CA SER A 131 7.15 4.16 -14.42
C SER A 131 5.94 4.84 -13.74
N ARG A 132 6.15 5.47 -12.56
CA ARG A 132 5.10 6.15 -11.79
C ARG A 132 5.32 7.66 -11.65
N LEU A 133 6.46 8.19 -12.10
CA LEU A 133 6.68 9.62 -12.13
C LEU A 133 6.00 10.20 -13.37
N LYS A 134 4.75 10.67 -13.20
CA LYS A 134 4.39 11.95 -13.83
C LYS A 134 5.57 12.87 -13.58
N ILE A 135 6.11 13.51 -14.61
CA ILE A 135 7.35 14.31 -14.56
C ILE A 135 7.11 15.55 -13.69
N CYS A 136 6.81 15.36 -12.40
CA CYS A 136 6.76 16.40 -11.41
C CYS A 136 8.22 16.71 -11.12
N ILE A 137 8.74 17.70 -11.83
CA ILE A 137 9.92 18.42 -11.34
C ILE A 137 9.60 18.78 -9.90
N GLN A 138 10.37 18.23 -8.96
CA GLN A 138 10.48 18.81 -7.64
C GLN A 138 10.94 20.24 -7.88
N ARG A 139 9.97 21.15 -7.92
CA ARG A 139 10.18 22.57 -8.13
C ARG A 139 11.28 22.97 -7.14
N PRO A 140 12.41 23.53 -7.58
CA PRO A 140 13.40 24.06 -6.64
C PRO A 140 12.66 25.04 -5.76
N THR A 141 12.50 24.66 -4.49
CA THR A 141 11.77 25.37 -3.42
C THR A 141 10.66 26.27 -3.97
N CYS A 142 9.44 25.71 -4.08
CA CYS A 142 8.23 26.50 -4.25
C CYS A 142 8.32 27.69 -3.29
N VAL A 143 8.52 28.89 -3.82
CA VAL A 143 8.37 30.13 -3.05
C VAL A 143 6.97 30.04 -2.49
N THR A 144 6.89 29.81 -1.18
CA THR A 144 5.64 29.58 -0.46
C THR A 144 4.70 30.69 -0.84
N ALA A 145 3.67 30.33 -1.61
CA ALA A 145 2.81 31.34 -2.21
C ALA A 145 2.23 32.21 -1.07
N PRO A 146 2.10 33.54 -1.22
CA PRO A 146 1.72 34.42 -0.11
C PRO A 146 0.43 34.00 0.60
N GLN A 147 -0.48 33.36 -0.14
CA GLN A 147 -1.71 32.77 0.38
C GLN A 147 -1.48 31.58 1.32
N ILE A 148 -0.45 30.76 1.11
CA ILE A 148 -0.10 29.63 1.98
C ILE A 148 0.50 30.19 3.28
N ILE A 149 1.40 31.17 3.19
CA ILE A 149 1.95 31.86 4.36
C ILE A 149 0.84 32.55 5.16
N ALA A 150 -0.13 33.16 4.48
CA ALA A 150 -1.28 33.80 5.13
C ALA A 150 -2.15 32.78 5.88
N VAL A 151 -2.47 31.64 5.27
CA VAL A 151 -3.26 30.57 5.89
C VAL A 151 -2.51 29.92 7.04
N GLU A 152 -1.20 29.69 6.91
CA GLU A 152 -0.36 29.12 7.96
C GLU A 152 -0.28 30.06 9.18
N ASN A 153 -0.11 31.37 8.94
CA ASN A 153 -0.13 32.37 10.01
C ASN A 153 -1.51 32.51 10.66
N GLU A 154 -2.59 32.42 9.89
CA GLU A 154 -3.96 32.43 10.42
C GLU A 154 -4.21 31.21 11.31
N LEU A 155 -3.80 30.02 10.86
CA LEU A 155 -3.88 28.80 11.65
C LEU A 155 -3.08 28.92 12.95
N LEU A 156 -1.83 29.36 12.90
CA LEU A 156 -1.00 29.58 14.08
C LEU A 156 -1.62 30.60 15.05
N ALA A 157 -2.19 31.70 14.54
CA ALA A 157 -2.88 32.69 15.36
C ALA A 157 -4.12 32.11 16.07
N THR A 158 -4.90 31.25 15.39
CA THR A 158 -6.04 30.57 16.03
C THR A 158 -5.60 29.56 17.09
N VAL A 159 -4.50 28.86 16.87
CA VAL A 159 -3.92 27.90 17.83
C VAL A 159 -3.37 28.64 19.06
N GLU A 160 -2.70 29.78 18.88
CA GLU A 160 -2.24 30.64 19.98
C GLU A 160 -3.42 31.21 20.79
N GLU A 161 -4.52 31.58 20.13
CA GLU A 161 -5.72 32.04 20.83
C GLU A 161 -6.38 30.91 21.64
N LEU A 162 -6.46 29.70 21.08
CA LEU A 162 -6.91 28.49 21.78
C LEU A 162 -6.02 28.15 22.99
N HIS A 163 -4.71 28.34 22.86
CA HIS A 163 -3.74 28.17 23.92
C HIS A 163 -3.93 29.20 25.04
N ARG A 164 -4.09 30.49 24.67
CA ARG A 164 -4.36 31.61 25.58
C ARG A 164 -5.66 31.44 26.36
N LEU A 165 -6.67 30.83 25.75
CA LEU A 165 -7.98 30.55 26.36
C LEU A 165 -7.99 29.31 27.28
N LYS A 166 -6.82 28.71 27.58
CA LYS A 166 -6.60 27.58 28.50
C LYS A 166 -7.26 26.26 28.08
N GLY A 167 -7.24 25.93 26.80
CA GLY A 167 -7.66 24.60 26.32
C GLY A 167 -6.57 23.51 26.32
N ILE A 168 -5.28 23.91 26.33
CA ILE A 168 -4.15 22.99 26.16
C ILE A 168 -3.03 23.38 27.14
N GLY A 169 -2.64 22.47 28.04
CA GLY A 169 -1.50 22.68 28.92
C GLY A 169 -0.21 22.23 28.24
N GLY A 170 0.74 23.15 28.00
CA GLY A 170 2.03 22.81 27.38
C GLY A 170 2.59 23.94 26.50
N THR A 171 3.71 23.69 25.83
CA THR A 171 4.27 24.56 24.77
C THR A 171 3.41 24.44 23.52
N VAL A 172 3.24 25.52 22.74
CA VAL A 172 2.49 25.48 21.47
C VAL A 172 3.21 24.54 20.48
N PRO A 173 2.56 23.47 20.00
CA PRO A 173 3.15 22.56 19.01
C PRO A 173 3.41 23.28 17.68
N SER A 174 4.42 22.84 16.93
CA SER A 174 4.65 23.37 15.58
C SER A 174 3.55 22.90 14.61
N VAL A 175 3.44 23.56 13.45
CA VAL A 175 2.50 23.16 12.39
C VAL A 175 2.74 21.70 11.97
N ASP A 176 4.00 21.28 11.87
CA ASP A 176 4.35 19.89 11.56
C ASP A 176 3.90 18.92 12.66
N GLU A 177 3.97 19.32 13.93
CA GLU A 177 3.53 18.51 15.07
C GLU A 177 2.00 18.43 15.21
N LEU A 178 1.27 19.43 14.68
CA LEU A 178 -0.19 19.42 14.57
C LEU A 178 -0.69 18.52 13.43
N VAL A 179 0.05 18.48 12.31
CA VAL A 179 -0.30 17.67 11.13
C VAL A 179 0.12 16.21 11.31
N GLU A 180 1.24 15.96 12.00
CA GLU A 180 1.70 14.63 12.38
C GLU A 180 2.11 14.59 13.86
N PRO A 181 1.18 14.28 14.78
CA PRO A 181 1.51 14.16 16.20
C PRO A 181 2.60 13.12 16.42
N THR A 182 3.58 13.45 17.27
CA THR A 182 4.68 12.53 17.62
C THR A 182 4.18 11.19 18.18
N GLU A 183 3.01 11.22 18.83
CA GLU A 183 2.31 10.06 19.36
C GLU A 183 1.87 9.10 18.25
N GLU A 184 1.30 9.60 17.15
CA GLU A 184 0.91 8.79 15.99
C GLU A 184 2.13 8.23 15.26
N ARG A 185 3.22 9.00 15.19
CA ARG A 185 4.50 8.53 14.62
C ARG A 185 5.09 7.36 15.42
N ASN A 186 4.99 7.41 16.75
CA ASN A 186 5.49 6.36 17.63
C ASN A 186 4.56 5.13 17.64
N ALA A 187 3.25 5.32 17.58
CA ALA A 187 2.27 4.23 17.46
C ALA A 187 2.44 3.44 16.14
N ARG A 188 2.94 4.09 15.08
CA ARG A 188 3.25 3.42 13.81
C ARG A 188 4.46 2.48 13.89
N MET A 189 5.34 2.67 14.86
CA MET A 189 6.57 1.87 15.02
C MET A 189 6.41 0.73 16.02
N GLU A 190 5.54 0.87 17.01
CA GLU A 190 5.29 -0.15 18.02
C GLU A 190 3.98 -0.88 17.67
N PRO A 191 4.02 -2.14 17.18
CA PRO A 191 2.81 -2.94 17.11
C PRO A 191 2.29 -3.07 18.54
N GLU A 192 1.14 -2.47 18.84
CA GLU A 192 0.47 -2.56 20.14
C GLU A 192 0.37 -4.03 20.55
N LYS A 193 1.28 -4.48 21.41
CA LYS A 193 1.19 -5.78 22.05
C LYS A 193 0.14 -5.65 23.13
N PHE A 194 -1.09 -5.98 22.78
CA PHE A 194 -2.14 -6.24 23.75
C PHE A 194 -1.57 -7.19 24.82
N ALA A 195 -1.70 -6.85 26.11
CA ALA A 195 -1.05 -7.61 27.20
C ALA A 195 -1.50 -9.09 27.25
N GLY A 196 -2.68 -9.39 26.69
CA GLY A 196 -3.22 -10.73 26.48
C GLY A 196 -2.76 -11.45 25.21
N GLY A 197 -2.21 -10.71 24.25
CA GLY A 197 -1.88 -11.16 22.91
C GLY A 197 -3.10 -11.66 22.10
N ASP A 198 -2.84 -12.03 20.85
CA ASP A 198 -3.85 -12.58 19.94
C ASP A 198 -4.50 -13.87 20.48
N ALA A 199 -3.78 -14.59 21.35
CA ALA A 199 -4.24 -15.85 21.94
C ALA A 199 -5.44 -15.66 22.88
N GLU A 200 -5.46 -14.60 23.70
CA GLU A 200 -6.57 -14.34 24.62
C GLU A 200 -7.82 -13.86 23.86
N ILE A 201 -7.63 -13.07 22.79
CA ILE A 201 -8.70 -12.65 21.88
C ILE A 201 -9.33 -13.87 21.19
N VAL A 202 -8.50 -14.77 20.66
CA VAL A 202 -8.98 -16.00 20.01
C VAL A 202 -9.69 -16.91 21.00
N ALA A 203 -9.19 -17.06 22.23
CA ALA A 203 -9.85 -17.85 23.26
C ALA A 203 -11.23 -17.28 23.63
N HIS A 204 -11.34 -15.96 23.78
CA HIS A 204 -12.60 -15.30 24.09
C HIS A 204 -13.62 -15.42 22.95
N VAL A 205 -13.19 -15.22 21.70
CA VAL A 205 -14.05 -15.40 20.51
C VAL A 205 -14.52 -16.85 20.38
N LYS A 206 -13.64 -17.83 20.61
CA LYS A 206 -14.03 -19.25 20.64
C LYS A 206 -15.06 -19.55 21.71
N HIS A 207 -14.89 -18.99 22.92
CA HIS A 207 -15.83 -19.17 24.01
C HIS A 207 -17.21 -18.56 23.70
N LEU A 208 -17.24 -17.36 23.09
CA LEU A 208 -18.49 -16.72 22.67
C LEU A 208 -19.21 -17.52 21.58
N ILE A 209 -18.48 -18.04 20.59
CA ILE A 209 -19.04 -18.89 19.53
C ILE A 209 -19.59 -20.21 20.11
N ALA A 210 -18.90 -20.81 21.09
CA ALA A 210 -19.37 -22.03 21.77
C ALA A 210 -20.63 -21.77 22.61
N ALA A 211 -20.68 -20.65 23.33
CA ALA A 211 -21.85 -20.24 24.11
C ALA A 211 -23.07 -19.92 23.22
N GLU A 212 -22.86 -19.26 22.08
CA GLU A 212 -23.92 -18.91 21.12
C GLU A 212 -24.46 -20.14 20.37
N LYS A 213 -23.62 -21.17 20.15
CA LYS A 213 -24.04 -22.44 19.51
C LYS A 213 -24.77 -23.41 20.44
N GLY A 214 -24.99 -23.06 21.70
CA GLY A 214 -25.76 -23.87 22.63
C GLY A 214 -25.13 -25.23 22.96
N GLU A 215 -23.82 -25.35 22.84
CA GLU A 215 -23.10 -26.57 23.21
C GLU A 215 -22.71 -26.47 24.69
N THR A 216 -23.69 -26.78 25.56
CA THR A 216 -23.41 -27.06 26.97
C THR A 216 -22.83 -28.46 27.03
N ILE A 217 -21.51 -28.57 27.10
CA ILE A 217 -20.86 -29.85 27.43
C ILE A 217 -20.94 -29.97 28.95
N ASP A 218 -21.88 -30.81 29.38
CA ASP A 218 -21.93 -31.37 30.72
C ASP A 218 -20.63 -32.14 30.94
N VAL A 219 -19.88 -31.75 31.98
CA VAL A 219 -18.62 -32.39 32.35
C VAL A 219 -18.98 -33.70 33.06
N ASP A 220 -18.90 -34.81 32.35
CA ASP A 220 -18.80 -36.13 32.97
C ASP A 220 -17.36 -36.61 32.85
N ASP A 221 -16.74 -36.79 34.02
CA ASP A 221 -15.38 -37.28 34.19
C ASP A 221 -15.29 -38.73 33.70
N SER A 222 -14.65 -38.96 32.56
CA SER A 222 -13.97 -40.22 32.29
C SER A 222 -12.69 -39.98 31.51
N GLU A 223 -11.58 -40.30 32.17
CA GLU A 223 -10.24 -40.36 31.61
C GLU A 223 -10.18 -41.33 30.41
N ASP A 224 -9.35 -40.95 29.43
CA ASP A 224 -8.78 -41.72 28.32
C ASP A 224 -9.28 -41.45 26.88
N GLU A 225 -8.26 -41.25 26.03
CA GLU A 225 -8.16 -41.42 24.58
C GLU A 225 -8.69 -40.32 23.61
N ASP A 226 -7.72 -39.51 23.17
CA ASP A 226 -7.34 -39.40 21.75
C ASP A 226 -8.48 -39.20 20.73
N GLY A 227 -9.09 -38.02 20.76
CA GLY A 227 -9.98 -37.55 19.70
C GLY A 227 -9.43 -36.30 19.00
N GLU A 228 -8.47 -36.47 18.08
CA GLU A 228 -8.11 -35.43 17.10
C GLU A 228 -9.34 -35.19 16.19
N GLY A 229 -10.12 -34.16 16.53
CA GLY A 229 -11.23 -33.69 15.73
C GLY A 229 -10.76 -33.22 14.36
N ASP A 230 -11.20 -33.96 13.35
CA ASP A 230 -11.16 -33.65 11.92
C ASP A 230 -11.65 -32.22 11.65
N LEU A 231 -10.71 -31.28 11.52
CA LEU A 231 -10.98 -29.91 11.09
C LEU A 231 -10.12 -29.59 9.87
N SER A 232 -10.77 -29.68 8.71
CA SER A 232 -10.32 -29.22 7.40
C SER A 232 -9.14 -30.01 6.85
N ALA A 233 -9.29 -30.61 5.67
CA ALA A 233 -8.20 -31.14 4.85
C ALA A 233 -7.12 -30.07 4.64
N GLY A 234 -6.21 -29.96 5.60
CA GLY A 234 -5.10 -29.04 5.61
C GLY A 234 -4.06 -29.53 4.62
N LEU A 235 -3.65 -28.66 3.72
CA LEU A 235 -2.52 -28.91 2.81
C LEU A 235 -1.34 -29.43 3.65
N ALA A 236 -0.81 -30.60 3.29
CA ALA A 236 0.33 -31.15 4.00
C ALA A 236 1.53 -30.21 3.83
N LEU A 237 2.42 -30.15 4.83
CA LEU A 237 3.65 -29.35 4.77
C LEU A 237 4.47 -29.65 3.50
N SER A 238 4.43 -30.90 3.04
CA SER A 238 5.05 -31.37 1.81
C SER A 238 4.45 -30.73 0.55
N ASP A 239 3.14 -30.53 0.53
CA ASP A 239 2.42 -29.94 -0.61
C ASP A 239 2.78 -28.46 -0.74
N VAL A 240 2.86 -27.76 0.39
CA VAL A 240 3.29 -26.36 0.45
C VAL A 240 4.75 -26.22 0.01
N ALA A 241 5.63 -27.12 0.44
CA ALA A 241 7.03 -27.13 0.00
C ALA A 241 7.17 -27.36 -1.52
N GLN A 242 6.33 -28.23 -2.10
CA GLN A 242 6.30 -28.50 -3.53
C GLN A 242 5.78 -27.29 -4.34
N MET A 243 4.78 -26.56 -3.82
CA MET A 243 4.31 -25.33 -4.44
C MET A 243 5.40 -24.26 -4.50
N CYS A 244 6.15 -24.06 -3.40
CA CYS A 244 7.27 -23.11 -3.37
C CYS A 244 8.35 -23.45 -4.39
N GLU A 245 8.61 -24.74 -4.66
CA GLU A 245 9.55 -25.18 -5.69
C GLU A 245 9.05 -24.86 -7.11
N LYS A 246 7.76 -25.09 -7.39
CA LYS A 246 7.16 -24.75 -8.69
C LYS A 246 7.15 -23.24 -8.93
N LEU A 247 6.83 -22.45 -7.91
CA LEU A 247 6.90 -20.98 -7.95
C LEU A 247 8.33 -20.48 -8.14
N GLU A 248 9.32 -21.05 -7.45
CA GLU A 248 10.74 -20.72 -7.66
C GLU A 248 11.13 -20.98 -9.13
N ALA A 249 10.78 -22.16 -9.68
CA ALA A 249 11.07 -22.50 -11.08
C ALA A 249 10.35 -21.59 -12.09
N ALA A 250 9.12 -21.16 -11.78
CA ALA A 250 8.36 -20.23 -12.60
C ALA A 250 9.00 -18.83 -12.57
N CYS A 251 9.47 -18.36 -11.42
CA CYS A 251 10.19 -17.09 -11.30
C CYS A 251 11.48 -17.10 -12.15
N TRP A 252 12.19 -18.22 -12.23
CA TRP A 252 13.37 -18.36 -13.10
C TRP A 252 13.02 -18.45 -14.60
N ARG A 253 11.83 -18.95 -14.94
CA ARG A 253 11.39 -19.16 -16.33
C ARG A 253 10.67 -17.97 -16.95
N PHE A 254 9.92 -17.22 -16.14
CA PHE A 254 9.00 -16.17 -16.59
C PHE A 254 9.24 -14.82 -15.91
N GLY A 255 10.15 -14.74 -14.95
CA GLY A 255 10.46 -13.50 -14.24
C GLY A 255 11.20 -12.49 -15.12
N TYR A 256 10.69 -11.26 -15.17
CA TYR A 256 11.39 -10.10 -15.69
C TYR A 256 12.55 -9.71 -14.75
N SER A 257 13.65 -9.29 -15.37
CA SER A 257 14.95 -8.89 -14.80
C SER A 257 14.93 -8.14 -13.45
N GLU A 258 16.02 -8.34 -12.71
CA GLU A 258 16.57 -7.54 -11.57
C GLU A 258 16.05 -7.76 -10.15
N ASN A 259 14.80 -8.15 -9.90
CA ASN A 259 14.32 -8.29 -8.52
C ASN A 259 14.34 -9.74 -8.01
N LEU A 260 15.52 -10.20 -7.59
CA LEU A 260 15.76 -11.55 -7.03
C LEU A 260 15.11 -11.80 -5.65
N SER A 261 14.39 -10.83 -5.09
CA SER A 261 13.80 -10.90 -3.74
C SER A 261 12.84 -12.07 -3.57
N LEU A 262 11.94 -12.30 -4.53
CA LEU A 262 10.93 -13.36 -4.44
C LEU A 262 11.52 -14.79 -4.47
N PRO A 263 12.43 -15.15 -5.41
CA PRO A 263 13.12 -16.43 -5.36
C PRO A 263 13.89 -16.67 -4.05
N HIS A 264 14.52 -15.63 -3.49
CA HIS A 264 15.23 -15.73 -2.22
C HIS A 264 14.30 -16.02 -1.04
N GLU A 265 13.15 -15.34 -0.95
CA GLU A 265 12.17 -15.57 0.11
C GLU A 265 11.50 -16.95 -0.02
N LEU A 266 11.17 -17.40 -1.23
CA LEU A 266 10.64 -18.75 -1.46
C LEU A 266 11.61 -19.84 -0.99
N ARG A 267 12.91 -19.65 -1.25
CA ARG A 267 13.95 -20.58 -0.79
C ARG A 267 14.09 -20.57 0.72
N ARG A 268 14.03 -19.40 1.36
CA ARG A 268 14.06 -19.23 2.82
C ARG A 268 12.86 -19.91 3.47
N PHE A 269 11.67 -19.69 2.93
CA PHE A 269 10.43 -20.29 3.41
C PHE A 269 10.42 -21.81 3.24
N ARG A 270 10.86 -22.35 2.10
CA ARG A 270 11.04 -23.80 1.92
C ARG A 270 12.01 -24.40 2.95
N GLY A 271 13.10 -23.71 3.25
CA GLY A 271 14.03 -24.11 4.31
C GLY A 271 13.38 -24.12 5.70
N HIS A 272 12.45 -23.20 5.96
CA HIS A 272 11.66 -23.19 7.20
C HIS A 272 10.69 -24.38 7.28
N LEU A 273 9.95 -24.65 6.20
CA LEU A 273 9.02 -25.79 6.12
C LEU A 273 9.71 -27.13 6.37
N ARG A 274 10.87 -27.37 5.73
CA ARG A 274 11.66 -28.59 5.96
C ARG A 274 12.13 -28.74 7.41
N ARG A 275 12.46 -27.63 8.07
CA ARG A 275 12.81 -27.66 9.51
C ARG A 275 11.60 -27.98 10.37
N MET A 276 10.40 -27.49 10.03
CA MET A 276 9.17 -27.87 10.71
C MET A 276 8.87 -29.35 10.52
N GLU A 277 8.97 -29.86 9.29
CA GLU A 277 8.80 -31.29 9.00
C GLU A 277 9.77 -32.15 9.81
N MET A 278 11.06 -31.79 9.87
CA MET A 278 12.05 -32.54 10.64
C MET A 278 11.80 -32.50 12.15
N LYS A 279 11.24 -31.40 12.68
CA LYS A 279 10.86 -31.30 14.10
C LYS A 279 9.61 -32.13 14.41
N ASN A 280 8.70 -32.25 13.45
CA ASN A 280 7.47 -33.00 13.58
C ASN A 280 7.62 -34.48 13.18
N ALA A 281 8.74 -34.84 12.55
CA ALA A 281 9.09 -36.21 12.24
C ALA A 281 9.37 -36.96 13.54
N LYS A 282 8.46 -37.85 13.93
CA LYS A 282 8.66 -38.77 15.06
C LYS A 282 9.92 -39.60 14.76
N GLN A 283 10.94 -39.45 15.60
CA GLN A 283 12.17 -40.22 15.51
C GLN A 283 11.81 -41.70 15.64
N SER A 284 11.92 -42.46 14.55
CA SER A 284 11.78 -43.92 14.63
C SER A 284 12.92 -44.42 15.52
N THR A 285 12.58 -44.84 16.74
CA THR A 285 13.54 -45.45 17.66
C THR A 285 14.19 -46.63 16.97
N LEU A 286 15.53 -46.72 17.08
CA LEU A 286 16.38 -47.72 16.42
C LEU A 286 15.88 -49.16 16.60
N ASP A 287 15.13 -49.43 17.68
CA ASP A 287 14.48 -50.70 17.98
C ASP A 287 13.43 -51.15 16.95
N SER A 288 12.83 -50.24 16.17
CA SER A 288 11.89 -50.62 15.10
C SER A 288 12.58 -51.28 13.90
N TYR A 289 13.89 -51.05 13.71
CA TYR A 289 14.67 -51.67 12.64
C TYR A 289 15.18 -53.08 12.98
N TRP A 290 15.31 -53.40 14.27
CA TRP A 290 15.82 -54.69 14.73
C TRP A 290 14.72 -55.73 15.02
N ARG A 291 13.44 -55.38 14.83
CA ARG A 291 12.28 -56.28 15.03
C ARG A 291 11.70 -56.85 13.72
N SER A 292 12.48 -56.87 12.63
CA SER A 292 12.14 -57.58 11.38
C SER A 292 12.93 -58.87 11.25
#